data_AF-A0A357R3I5-F1
#
_entry.id   AF-A0A357R3I5-F1
#
_cell.length_a   1.000
_cell.length_b   1.000
_cell.length_c   1.000
_cell.angle_alpha   90.00
_cell.angle_beta   90.00
_cell.angle_gamma   90.00
#
_symmetry.space_group_name_H-M   'P 1'
#
loop_
_entity.id
_entity.type
_entity.pdbx_description
1 polymer ?
#
loop_
_entity_poly.entity_id
_entity_poly.type
_entity_poly.pdbx_seq_one_letter_code
_entity_poly.pdbx_strand_id
1 'polypeptide(L)'
;TTMGFRGEALASIGAVSVMTITAGTRESVAGSTLTVTGGKQSEVQPAASPAGTRIVVENLFFNTPARKKFLRKPATEFAAIAETVHEQVLARPGVSFKLFNNGKTVLSSPGTSSLVDAIACLAGTEIAENLLECNLSADGYWVSGYIVRPEYHRSNRAMQYFTVNRRPVNLRLM
;
A
#
# COMPACT_ATOMS: atom_id res chain seq x y z
N THR A 1 -3.21 16.90 -0.87
CA THR A 1 -3.41 16.45 0.53
C THR A 1 -2.29 15.50 0.93
N THR A 2 -1.78 15.60 2.16
CA THR A 2 -0.77 14.67 2.71
C THR A 2 -1.45 13.52 3.45
N MET A 3 -0.87 12.32 3.40
CA MET A 3 -1.35 11.15 4.17
C MET A 3 -0.71 11.05 5.56
N GLY A 4 0.48 11.63 5.73
CA GLY A 4 1.23 11.63 6.98
C GLY A 4 1.27 13.04 7.59
N PHE A 5 1.10 13.12 8.90
CA PHE A 5 1.15 14.37 9.65
C PHE A 5 2.00 14.29 10.92
N ARG A 6 2.44 13.07 11.31
CA ARG A 6 3.12 12.84 12.59
C ARG A 6 4.65 12.79 12.50
N GLY A 7 5.22 12.47 11.33
CA GLY A 7 6.67 12.25 11.20
C GLY A 7 7.20 10.99 11.93
N GLU A 8 6.33 10.19 12.54
CA GLU A 8 6.72 9.07 13.44
C GLU A 8 6.92 7.73 12.72
N ALA A 9 6.46 7.58 11.48
CA ALA A 9 6.37 6.27 10.82
C ALA A 9 7.75 5.60 10.63
N LEU A 10 8.69 6.30 10.01
CA LEU A 10 10.04 5.75 9.75
C LEU A 10 10.84 5.54 11.03
N ALA A 11 10.70 6.45 12.01
CA ALA A 11 11.32 6.30 13.32
C ALA A 11 10.80 5.05 14.04
N SER A 12 9.48 4.82 14.03
CA SER A 12 8.85 3.67 14.66
C SER A 12 9.26 2.35 14.01
N ILE A 13 9.37 2.31 12.67
CA ILE A 13 9.82 1.12 11.93
C ILE A 13 11.29 0.85 12.23
N GLY A 14 12.16 1.86 12.09
CA GLY A 14 13.59 1.73 12.33
C GLY A 14 13.95 1.31 13.76
N ALA A 15 13.13 1.66 14.75
CA ALA A 15 13.28 1.23 16.14
C ALA A 15 13.21 -0.30 16.34
N VAL A 16 12.55 -1.01 15.43
CA VAL A 16 12.27 -2.46 15.57
C VAL A 16 12.78 -3.29 14.39
N SER A 17 13.61 -2.74 13.51
CA SER A 17 14.14 -3.43 12.32
C SER A 17 15.59 -3.02 12.03
N VAL A 18 16.17 -3.63 11.01
CA VAL A 18 17.29 -3.08 10.26
C VAL A 18 16.70 -2.41 9.02
N MET A 19 16.66 -1.07 9.00
CA MET A 19 16.05 -0.30 7.92
C MET A 19 17.11 0.48 7.16
N THR A 20 17.10 0.40 5.83
CA THR A 20 17.97 1.17 4.94
C THR A 20 17.11 2.06 4.06
N ILE A 21 17.38 3.36 4.06
CA ILE A 21 16.72 4.35 3.21
C ILE A 21 17.75 4.88 2.23
N THR A 22 17.49 4.75 0.93
CA THR A 22 18.29 5.34 -0.13
C THR A 22 17.42 6.27 -0.95
N ALA A 23 17.81 7.54 -1.09
CA ALA A 23 17.03 8.55 -1.79
C ALA A 23 17.90 9.44 -2.68
N GLY A 24 17.33 9.88 -3.79
CA GLY A 24 17.91 10.88 -4.69
C GLY A 24 16.84 11.87 -5.14
N THR A 25 17.21 13.14 -5.31
CA THR A 25 16.36 14.17 -5.92
C THR A 25 16.71 14.31 -7.41
N ARG A 26 15.87 14.97 -8.19
CA ARG A 26 16.17 15.18 -9.63
C ARG A 26 17.32 16.17 -9.82
N GLU A 27 17.52 17.03 -8.84
CA GLU A 27 18.46 18.14 -8.83
C GLU A 27 19.83 17.74 -8.25
N SER A 28 19.90 16.63 -7.51
CA SER A 28 21.12 16.17 -6.84
C SER A 28 22.01 15.34 -7.76
N VAL A 29 23.31 15.66 -7.79
CA VAL A 29 24.35 14.92 -8.52
C VAL A 29 24.57 13.51 -7.95
N ALA A 30 24.32 13.32 -6.66
CA ALA A 30 24.39 12.03 -5.98
C ALA A 30 23.23 11.89 -4.98
N GLY A 31 22.78 10.67 -4.77
CA GLY A 31 21.82 10.34 -3.72
C GLY A 31 22.50 10.17 -2.36
N SER A 32 21.70 9.82 -1.36
CA SER A 32 22.17 9.55 -0.01
C SER A 32 21.54 8.26 0.52
N THR A 33 22.27 7.60 1.42
CA THR A 33 21.78 6.43 2.14
C THR A 33 21.93 6.61 3.63
N LEU A 34 20.95 6.10 4.37
CA LEU A 34 20.92 6.08 5.84
C LEU A 34 20.50 4.68 6.29
N THR A 35 21.23 4.11 7.24
CA THR A 35 20.87 2.85 7.88
C THR A 35 20.44 3.09 9.32
N VAL A 36 19.35 2.45 9.74
CA VAL A 36 18.83 2.50 11.10
C VAL A 36 18.71 1.07 11.63
N THR A 37 19.44 0.76 12.70
CA THR A 37 19.45 -0.57 13.33
C THR A 37 18.88 -0.47 14.73
N GLY A 38 17.65 -0.95 14.94
CA GLY A 38 17.00 -0.92 16.24
C GLY A 38 16.92 0.48 16.85
N GLY A 39 16.68 1.50 16.01
CA GLY A 39 16.56 2.90 16.39
C GLY A 39 17.87 3.69 16.38
N LYS A 40 19.02 3.02 16.24
CA LYS A 40 20.32 3.68 16.12
C LYS A 40 20.60 4.02 14.66
N GLN A 41 20.75 5.31 14.37
CA GLN A 41 21.03 5.83 13.03
C GLN A 41 22.54 5.79 12.75
N SER A 42 22.92 5.38 11.54
CA SER A 42 24.27 5.57 11.03
C SER A 42 24.49 7.01 10.59
N GLU A 43 25.74 7.35 10.26
CA GLU A 43 25.99 8.53 9.45
C GLU A 43 25.33 8.39 8.08
N VAL A 44 24.91 9.53 7.51
CA VAL A 44 24.40 9.60 6.13
C VAL A 44 25.59 9.49 5.19
N GLN A 45 25.51 8.57 4.24
CA GLN A 45 26.58 8.31 3.27
C GLN A 45 26.13 8.65 1.85
N PRO A 46 27.02 9.13 0.97
CA PRO A 46 26.74 9.26 -0.45
C PRO A 46 26.34 7.92 -1.07
N ALA A 47 25.38 7.93 -1.98
CA ALA A 47 24.93 6.72 -2.67
C ALA A 47 24.56 7.00 -4.14
N ALA A 48 24.82 6.03 -5.00
CA ALA A 48 24.25 6.03 -6.34
C ALA A 48 22.74 5.75 -6.24
N SER A 49 21.91 6.74 -6.52
CA SER A 49 20.45 6.61 -6.46
C SER A 49 19.81 7.42 -7.59
N PRO A 50 18.92 6.82 -8.41
CA PRO A 50 18.09 7.61 -9.31
C PRO A 50 17.12 8.47 -8.49
N ALA A 51 16.48 9.45 -9.15
CA ALA A 51 15.44 10.24 -8.51
C ALA A 51 14.32 9.35 -7.95
N GLY A 52 14.06 9.48 -6.65
CA GLY A 52 13.10 8.66 -5.92
C GLY A 52 13.60 8.24 -4.55
N THR A 53 12.93 7.26 -3.96
CA THR A 53 13.26 6.74 -2.63
C THR A 53 13.03 5.24 -2.60
N ARG A 54 14.03 4.52 -2.08
CA ARG A 54 13.98 3.09 -1.79
C ARG A 54 14.11 2.89 -0.29
N ILE A 55 13.18 2.15 0.29
CA ILE A 55 13.21 1.77 1.70
C ILE A 55 13.27 0.25 1.76
N VAL A 56 14.26 -0.27 2.47
CA VAL A 56 14.41 -1.71 2.75
C VAL A 56 14.24 -1.90 4.25
N VAL A 57 13.36 -2.81 4.65
CA VAL A 57 13.11 -3.16 6.05
C VAL A 57 13.40 -4.63 6.23
N GLU A 58 14.44 -4.93 6.98
CA GLU A 58 14.94 -6.29 7.22
C GLU A 58 14.87 -6.62 8.70
N ASN A 59 14.79 -7.92 9.01
CA ASN A 59 14.80 -8.41 10.38
C ASN A 59 13.75 -7.72 11.28
N LEU A 60 12.52 -7.57 10.78
CA LEU A 60 11.44 -6.93 11.53
C LEU A 60 11.21 -7.66 12.87
N PHE A 61 11.13 -6.86 13.94
CA PHE A 61 11.02 -7.29 15.34
C PHE A 61 12.21 -8.10 15.89
N PHE A 62 13.41 -8.04 15.29
CA PHE A 62 14.57 -8.78 15.79
C PHE A 62 14.94 -8.47 17.25
N ASN A 63 14.77 -7.21 17.67
CA ASN A 63 15.05 -6.72 19.02
C ASN A 63 13.79 -6.66 19.91
N THR A 64 12.63 -7.18 19.46
CA THR A 64 11.37 -7.22 20.22
C THR A 64 10.73 -8.62 20.16
N PRO A 65 11.31 -9.62 20.86
CA PRO A 65 10.92 -11.03 20.72
C PRO A 65 9.44 -11.31 21.01
N ALA A 66 8.84 -10.61 21.97
CA ALA A 66 7.42 -10.73 22.27
C ALA A 66 6.56 -10.38 21.05
N ARG A 67 6.85 -9.25 20.37
CA ARG A 67 6.15 -8.83 19.13
C ARG A 67 6.40 -9.82 18.00
N LYS A 68 7.63 -10.32 17.86
CA LYS A 68 7.97 -11.32 16.85
C LYS A 68 7.13 -12.60 16.97
N LYS A 69 6.80 -13.03 18.20
CA LYS A 69 5.93 -14.19 18.46
C LYS A 69 4.46 -13.98 18.06
N PHE A 70 4.00 -12.72 17.91
CA PHE A 70 2.65 -12.42 17.43
C PHE A 70 2.51 -12.44 15.91
N LEU A 71 3.62 -12.50 15.16
CA LEU A 71 3.56 -12.68 13.71
C LEU A 71 2.84 -13.98 13.39
N ARG A 72 1.88 -13.89 12.47
CA ARG A 72 1.16 -15.05 11.96
C ARG A 72 2.04 -15.80 10.97
N LYS A 73 1.49 -16.87 10.38
CA LYS A 73 2.16 -17.59 9.30
C LYS A 73 2.49 -16.63 8.15
N PRO A 74 3.61 -16.80 7.43
CA PRO A 74 4.03 -15.91 6.35
C PRO A 74 2.94 -15.64 5.30
N ALA A 75 2.15 -16.65 4.95
CA ALA A 75 1.03 -16.51 4.01
C ALA A 75 -0.06 -15.53 4.51
N THR A 76 -0.34 -15.52 5.82
CA THR A 76 -1.33 -14.62 6.41
C THR A 76 -0.83 -13.18 6.47
N GLU A 77 0.44 -12.97 6.83
CA GLU A 77 1.05 -11.64 6.80
C GLU A 77 1.13 -11.10 5.37
N PHE A 78 1.51 -11.95 4.41
CA PHE A 78 1.52 -11.58 3.01
C PHE A 78 0.14 -11.21 2.47
N ALA A 79 -0.92 -11.94 2.86
CA ALA A 79 -2.29 -11.59 2.51
C ALA A 79 -2.67 -10.19 3.02
N ALA A 80 -2.26 -9.82 4.25
CA ALA A 80 -2.49 -8.49 4.80
C ALA A 80 -1.70 -7.39 4.05
N ILE A 81 -0.47 -7.70 3.61
CA ILE A 81 0.34 -6.80 2.76
C ILE A 81 -0.36 -6.62 1.40
N ALA A 82 -0.80 -7.69 0.76
CA ALA A 82 -1.49 -7.64 -0.53
C ALA A 82 -2.77 -6.79 -0.44
N GLU A 83 -3.58 -6.99 0.61
CA GLU A 83 -4.78 -6.19 0.85
C GLU A 83 -4.47 -4.71 0.99
N THR A 84 -3.40 -4.36 1.73
CA THR A 84 -2.96 -2.97 1.88
C THR A 84 -2.58 -2.36 0.52
N VAL A 85 -1.94 -3.14 -0.36
CA VAL A 85 -1.59 -2.68 -1.72
C VAL A 85 -2.83 -2.54 -2.60
N HIS A 86 -3.80 -3.47 -2.52
CA HIS A 86 -5.07 -3.38 -3.23
C HIS A 86 -5.84 -2.11 -2.88
N GLU A 87 -5.92 -1.79 -1.59
CA GLU A 87 -6.50 -0.54 -1.10
C GLU A 87 -5.85 0.70 -1.74
N GLN A 88 -4.51 0.72 -1.86
CA GLN A 88 -3.80 1.83 -2.49
C GLN A 88 -4.02 1.91 -4.00
N VAL A 89 -4.07 0.76 -4.68
CA VAL A 89 -4.35 0.68 -6.14
C VAL A 89 -5.73 1.28 -6.43
N LEU A 90 -6.76 0.93 -5.66
CA LEU A 90 -8.12 1.44 -5.83
C LEU A 90 -8.26 2.90 -5.39
N ALA A 91 -7.56 3.31 -4.32
CA ALA A 91 -7.54 4.70 -3.90
C ALA A 91 -6.87 5.59 -4.95
N ARG A 92 -5.86 5.09 -5.68
CA ARG A 92 -5.02 5.87 -6.60
C ARG A 92 -4.82 5.13 -7.94
N PRO A 93 -5.86 4.98 -8.76
CA PRO A 93 -5.79 4.22 -10.02
C PRO A 93 -4.82 4.84 -11.04
N GLY A 94 -4.42 6.10 -10.88
CA GLY A 94 -3.41 6.77 -11.70
C GLY A 94 -1.95 6.45 -11.32
N VAL A 95 -1.72 5.62 -10.31
CA VAL A 95 -0.38 5.19 -9.88
C VAL A 95 -0.21 3.71 -10.18
N SER A 96 0.89 3.35 -10.85
CA SER A 96 1.24 1.94 -11.08
C SER A 96 1.91 1.36 -9.84
N PHE A 97 1.40 0.20 -9.40
CA PHE A 97 1.91 -0.57 -8.28
C PHE A 97 2.37 -1.94 -8.78
N LYS A 98 3.50 -2.42 -8.25
CA LYS A 98 3.96 -3.79 -8.44
C LYS A 98 4.22 -4.43 -7.09
N LEU A 99 3.66 -5.60 -6.86
CA LEU A 99 3.90 -6.41 -5.66
C LEU A 99 4.62 -7.68 -6.04
N PHE A 100 5.74 -7.93 -5.37
CA PHE A 100 6.54 -9.15 -5.52
C PHE A 100 6.52 -9.94 -4.22
N ASN A 101 6.50 -11.26 -4.33
CA ASN A 101 6.67 -12.17 -3.22
C ASN A 101 7.71 -13.23 -3.59
N ASN A 102 8.83 -13.28 -2.86
CA ASN A 102 9.92 -14.22 -3.11
C ASN A 102 10.36 -14.26 -4.59
N GLY A 103 10.53 -13.08 -5.20
CA GLY A 103 10.95 -12.93 -6.59
C GLY A 103 9.85 -13.11 -7.65
N LYS A 104 8.64 -13.54 -7.27
CA LYS A 104 7.52 -13.69 -8.21
C LYS A 104 6.62 -12.46 -8.16
N THR A 105 6.22 -11.97 -9.33
CA THR A 105 5.19 -10.92 -9.45
C THR A 105 3.84 -11.49 -9.02
N VAL A 106 3.22 -10.85 -8.03
CA VAL A 106 1.87 -11.20 -7.54
C VAL A 106 0.83 -10.23 -8.09
N LEU A 107 1.20 -8.95 -8.24
CA LEU A 107 0.33 -7.91 -8.76
C LEU A 107 1.14 -6.93 -9.60
N SER A 108 0.54 -6.45 -10.70
CA SER A 108 1.05 -5.32 -11.49
C SER A 108 -0.13 -4.48 -11.96
N SER A 109 -0.38 -3.35 -11.31
CA SER A 109 -1.50 -2.46 -11.66
C SER A 109 -1.14 -1.52 -12.82
N PRO A 110 -2.13 -1.19 -13.68
CA PRO A 110 -1.86 -0.46 -14.92
C PRO A 110 -1.53 1.02 -14.72
N GLY A 111 -2.06 1.68 -13.68
CA GLY A 111 -1.80 3.10 -13.43
C GLY A 111 -2.49 4.05 -14.43
N THR A 112 -3.58 3.62 -15.07
CA THR A 112 -4.27 4.34 -16.16
C THR A 112 -5.23 5.44 -15.70
N SER A 113 -5.37 5.67 -14.40
CA SER A 113 -6.39 6.54 -13.78
C SER A 113 -7.84 6.05 -13.89
N SER A 114 -8.08 4.97 -14.63
CA SER A 114 -9.36 4.27 -14.68
C SER A 114 -9.55 3.40 -13.43
N LEU A 115 -10.60 3.68 -12.66
CA LEU A 115 -10.96 2.83 -11.52
C LEU A 115 -11.47 1.46 -11.99
N VAL A 116 -12.11 1.39 -13.15
CA VAL A 116 -12.55 0.12 -13.76
C VAL A 116 -11.35 -0.78 -14.08
N ASP A 117 -10.28 -0.22 -14.66
CA ASP A 117 -9.06 -0.99 -14.97
C ASP A 117 -8.37 -1.49 -13.69
N ALA A 118 -8.36 -0.65 -12.65
CA ALA A 118 -7.85 -1.03 -11.34
C ALA A 118 -8.68 -2.16 -10.71
N ILE A 119 -10.02 -2.10 -10.82
CA ILE A 119 -10.90 -3.18 -10.37
C ILE A 119 -10.67 -4.44 -11.20
N ALA A 120 -10.58 -4.35 -12.52
CA ALA A 120 -10.31 -5.49 -13.40
C ALA A 120 -8.99 -6.19 -13.06
N CYS A 121 -7.95 -5.42 -12.75
CA CYS A 121 -6.65 -5.94 -12.33
C CYS A 121 -6.73 -6.76 -11.03
N LEU A 122 -7.61 -6.38 -10.10
CA LEU A 122 -7.73 -7.02 -8.78
C LEU A 122 -8.79 -8.12 -8.72
N ALA A 123 -9.91 -7.92 -9.41
CA ALA A 123 -11.12 -8.73 -9.32
C ALA A 123 -11.33 -9.64 -10.53
N GLY A 124 -10.61 -9.41 -11.64
CA GLY A 124 -10.81 -10.07 -12.92
C GLY A 124 -11.72 -9.28 -13.86
N THR A 125 -11.63 -9.57 -15.15
CA THR A 125 -12.40 -8.90 -16.21
C THR A 125 -13.89 -9.15 -16.10
N GLU A 126 -14.29 -10.37 -15.74
CA GLU A 126 -15.70 -10.75 -15.57
C GLU A 126 -16.43 -9.84 -14.56
N ILE A 127 -15.79 -9.53 -13.42
CA ILE A 127 -16.35 -8.60 -12.44
C ILE A 127 -16.38 -7.18 -13.00
N ALA A 128 -15.32 -6.75 -13.70
CA ALA A 128 -15.22 -5.40 -14.26
C ALA A 128 -16.30 -5.10 -15.31
N GLU A 129 -16.68 -6.10 -16.12
CA GLU A 129 -17.75 -6.00 -17.12
C GLU A 129 -19.15 -5.89 -16.50
N ASN A 130 -19.29 -6.27 -15.23
CA ASN A 130 -20.57 -6.29 -14.49
C ASN A 130 -20.62 -5.24 -13.38
N LEU A 131 -19.80 -4.18 -13.48
CA LEU A 131 -19.83 -3.06 -12.56
C LEU A 131 -21.02 -2.13 -12.85
N LEU A 132 -21.62 -1.64 -11.78
CA LEU A 132 -22.63 -0.60 -11.76
C LEU A 132 -21.99 0.64 -11.12
N GLU A 133 -21.98 1.75 -11.86
CA GLU A 133 -21.45 3.01 -11.35
C GLU A 133 -22.37 3.56 -10.25
N CYS A 134 -21.76 4.05 -9.18
CA CYS A 134 -22.42 4.80 -8.13
C CYS A 134 -21.85 6.22 -8.13
N ASN A 135 -22.71 7.21 -8.31
CA ASN A 135 -22.35 8.62 -8.21
C ASN A 135 -23.50 9.38 -7.55
N LEU A 136 -23.32 9.73 -6.28
CA LEU A 136 -24.35 10.29 -5.41
C LEU A 136 -23.80 11.52 -4.69
N SER A 137 -24.61 12.56 -4.58
CA SER A 137 -24.32 13.75 -3.79
C SER A 137 -25.50 14.07 -2.90
N ALA A 138 -25.27 14.22 -1.59
CA ALA A 138 -26.30 14.55 -0.61
C ALA A 138 -25.65 15.22 0.62
N ASP A 139 -26.31 16.21 1.21
CA ASP A 139 -25.91 16.86 2.48
C ASP A 139 -24.44 17.32 2.54
N GLY A 140 -23.89 17.81 1.43
CA GLY A 140 -22.49 18.24 1.33
C GLY A 140 -21.46 17.10 1.19
N TYR A 141 -21.93 15.85 1.09
CA TYR A 141 -21.13 14.68 0.80
C TYR A 141 -21.25 14.29 -0.67
N TRP A 142 -20.16 13.73 -1.20
CA TRP A 142 -20.09 13.13 -2.52
C TRP A 142 -19.52 11.72 -2.40
N VAL A 143 -20.23 10.76 -2.98
CA VAL A 143 -19.84 9.34 -3.02
C VAL A 143 -19.78 8.91 -4.48
N SER A 144 -18.61 8.42 -4.88
CA SER A 144 -18.38 7.87 -6.22
C SER A 144 -17.70 6.51 -6.13
N GLY A 145 -18.02 5.59 -7.02
CA GLY A 145 -17.37 4.29 -7.11
C GLY A 145 -18.16 3.31 -7.95
N TYR A 146 -17.94 2.02 -7.68
CA TYR A 146 -18.64 0.93 -8.36
C TYR A 146 -19.11 -0.11 -7.34
N ILE A 147 -20.25 -0.70 -7.63
CA ILE A 147 -20.71 -1.96 -7.04
C ILE A 147 -20.83 -3.00 -8.15
N VAL A 148 -20.87 -4.28 -7.83
CA VAL A 148 -21.11 -5.35 -8.81
C VAL A 148 -22.56 -5.77 -8.77
N ARG A 149 -23.11 -6.28 -9.88
CA ARG A 149 -24.46 -6.83 -9.90
C ARG A 149 -24.63 -7.96 -8.86
N PRO A 150 -25.82 -8.14 -8.26
CA PRO A 150 -26.04 -9.12 -7.20
C PRO A 150 -25.72 -10.57 -7.57
N GLU A 151 -25.73 -10.93 -8.87
CA GLU A 151 -25.38 -12.29 -9.30
C GLU A 151 -23.91 -12.65 -8.98
N TYR A 152 -23.02 -11.66 -8.92
CA TYR A 152 -21.58 -11.80 -8.65
C TYR A 152 -21.21 -11.66 -7.16
N HIS A 153 -22.13 -12.04 -6.27
CA HIS A 153 -21.92 -11.97 -4.84
C HIS A 153 -20.79 -12.90 -4.36
N ARG A 154 -20.21 -12.56 -3.21
CA ARG A 154 -19.25 -13.40 -2.48
C ARG A 154 -19.86 -13.80 -1.14
N SER A 155 -19.51 -14.99 -0.66
CA SER A 155 -19.95 -15.51 0.65
C SER A 155 -19.30 -14.80 1.85
N ASN A 156 -18.33 -13.92 1.60
CA ASN A 156 -17.61 -13.15 2.61
C ASN A 156 -17.51 -11.67 2.18
N ARG A 157 -16.95 -10.85 3.07
CA ARG A 157 -16.76 -9.40 2.84
C ARG A 157 -15.51 -9.06 2.02
N ALA A 158 -14.90 -10.04 1.35
CA ALA A 158 -13.75 -9.75 0.50
C ALA A 158 -14.17 -8.80 -0.62
N MET A 159 -13.21 -7.99 -1.08
CA MET A 159 -13.39 -7.02 -2.16
C MET A 159 -14.37 -5.87 -1.86
N GLN A 160 -14.59 -5.57 -0.58
CA GLN A 160 -15.29 -4.36 -0.15
C GLN A 160 -14.27 -3.30 0.28
N TYR A 161 -14.04 -2.33 -0.59
CA TYR A 161 -13.05 -1.27 -0.36
C TYR A 161 -13.73 0.09 -0.27
N PHE A 162 -13.35 0.86 0.75
CA PHE A 162 -13.88 2.19 0.98
C PHE A 162 -12.74 3.17 1.14
N THR A 163 -12.91 4.37 0.60
CA THR A 163 -11.95 5.46 0.79
C THR A 163 -12.68 6.75 1.13
N VAL A 164 -12.11 7.53 2.04
CA VAL A 164 -12.57 8.89 2.34
C VAL A 164 -11.44 9.83 1.93
N ASN A 165 -11.70 10.75 0.99
CA ASN A 165 -10.69 11.66 0.46
C ASN A 165 -9.41 10.92 0.01
N ARG A 166 -9.57 9.79 -0.70
CA ARG A 166 -8.48 8.92 -1.20
C ARG A 166 -7.68 8.20 -0.10
N ARG A 167 -8.16 8.20 1.14
CA ARG A 167 -7.60 7.41 2.25
C ARG A 167 -8.43 6.15 2.46
N PRO A 168 -7.85 4.96 2.31
CA PRO A 168 -8.52 3.71 2.65
C PRO A 168 -8.99 3.70 4.10
N VAL A 169 -10.21 3.22 4.30
CA VAL A 169 -10.83 3.08 5.62
C VAL A 169 -11.51 1.72 5.71
N ASN A 170 -11.42 1.09 6.87
CA ASN A 170 -12.17 -0.12 7.17
C ASN A 170 -13.51 0.28 7.80
N LEU A 171 -14.61 0.09 7.08
CA LEU A 171 -15.94 0.30 7.62
C LEU A 171 -16.38 -0.95 8.39
N ARG A 172 -16.48 -0.83 9.71
CA ARG A 172 -17.05 -1.85 10.59
C ARG A 172 -18.58 -1.82 10.67
N LEU A 173 -19.24 -0.96 9.87
CA LEU A 173 -20.66 -0.60 10.00
C LEU A 173 -21.62 -1.39 9.09
N MET A 174 -21.21 -2.54 8.58
CA MET A 174 -22.11 -3.51 7.94
C MET A 174 -21.96 -4.86 8.60
#